data_AF-A0A258XNC4-F1
#
_entry.id   AF-A0A258XNC4-F1
#
_cell.length_a   1.000
_cell.length_b   1.000
_cell.length_c   1.000
_cell.angle_alpha   90.00
_cell.angle_beta   90.00
_cell.angle_gamma   90.00
#
_symmetry.space_group_name_H-M   'P 1'
#
loop_
_entity.id
_entity.type
_entity.pdbx_description
1 polymer ?
#
loop_
_entity_poly.entity_id
_entity_poly.type
_entity_poly.pdbx_seq_one_letter_code
_entity_poly.pdbx_strand_id
1 'polypeptide(L)'
;MASTKRFGATKFLALALTSSAAVLSAVPAQANSAAVDYFRGRAARTAVPTLLSADDRGYYKSLFSAIEQEDWTKVQAMFAQRSDGPLHTVARAQYMLAATSPRAELAPITEVLARGPDMPWAEQLGRLALKRGASELPDLPQAQRFVSLPNVSKRIRPRSISDGTMPASVADAIQDRIKFDDPVGARTLLDGVDATLSSDARAEWRQKIGWAFYIENDDATARAIALTAAEGTGPWVSEAYWTAGLASFRLGDCIAAADAFEKSAGSAHNDELASAAHYWASRAWTRCRKPEKVSTALRSASRFRDTLYGMMAVEALGMRESQPSAAPDFSQNDWQSLRDVPNIRTAVQLAEIGEDGLADEVLRHQARIGNPGQYAPLSRLARDLGLPSTQLWMAYNAPSGARPDEAARFPAPKWTPTTGWKVDPALLFAHSLQESNF
;
A
#
# COMPACT_ATOMS: atom_id res chain seq x y z
N MET A 1 -73.44 54.58 41.29
CA MET A 1 -73.52 54.83 39.84
C MET A 1 -72.19 55.45 39.42
N ALA A 2 -71.10 54.72 39.15
CA ALA A 2 -70.89 53.52 38.34
C ALA A 2 -71.17 53.72 36.84
N SER A 3 -70.16 53.36 36.03
CA SER A 3 -70.18 53.06 34.58
C SER A 3 -70.20 54.26 33.63
N THR A 4 -69.49 54.32 32.48
CA THR A 4 -68.50 53.47 31.76
C THR A 4 -68.10 54.31 30.51
N LYS A 5 -66.92 54.21 29.91
CA LYS A 5 -66.55 53.16 28.93
C LYS A 5 -65.03 53.19 28.67
N ARG A 6 -64.45 51.98 28.65
CA ARG A 6 -63.10 51.63 28.19
C ARG A 6 -63.12 51.25 26.71
N PHE A 7 -62.01 51.49 26.01
CA PHE A 7 -61.38 50.63 24.98
C PHE A 7 -59.90 51.06 24.99
N GLY A 8 -58.85 50.26 25.14
CA GLY A 8 -58.65 48.83 24.86
C GLY A 8 -57.40 48.72 23.97
N ALA A 9 -56.21 48.99 24.51
CA ALA A 9 -54.95 48.91 23.77
C ALA A 9 -54.41 47.48 23.77
N THR A 10 -54.51 46.81 22.63
CA THR A 10 -54.02 45.45 22.40
C THR A 10 -52.50 45.47 22.18
N LYS A 11 -51.74 44.90 23.12
CA LYS A 11 -50.30 44.64 22.95
C LYS A 11 -50.12 43.42 22.06
N PHE A 12 -49.50 43.59 20.90
CA PHE A 12 -49.01 42.48 20.09
C PHE A 12 -47.76 41.88 20.73
N LEU A 13 -47.86 40.61 21.12
CA LEU A 13 -46.77 39.78 21.62
C LEU A 13 -46.04 39.19 20.39
N ALA A 14 -44.88 39.73 20.04
CA ALA A 14 -44.00 39.13 19.04
C ALA A 14 -43.20 37.99 19.69
N LEU A 15 -43.57 36.76 19.37
CA LEU A 15 -42.85 35.54 19.77
C LEU A 15 -41.61 35.41 18.86
N ALA A 16 -40.44 35.81 19.35
CA ALA A 16 -39.17 35.58 18.67
C ALA A 16 -38.79 34.09 18.82
N LEU A 17 -39.02 33.29 17.77
CA LEU A 17 -38.38 31.98 17.62
C LEU A 17 -36.90 32.19 17.37
N THR A 18 -36.08 32.00 18.40
CA THR A 18 -34.63 31.84 18.26
C THR A 18 -34.33 30.49 17.61
N SER A 19 -34.02 30.52 16.33
CA SER A 19 -33.42 29.41 15.59
C SER A 19 -31.99 29.19 16.11
N SER A 20 -31.84 28.25 17.04
CA SER A 20 -30.54 27.73 17.44
C SER A 20 -29.89 27.00 16.25
N ALA A 21 -29.00 27.70 15.54
CA ALA A 21 -28.07 27.07 14.63
C ALA A 21 -27.14 26.18 15.45
N ALA A 22 -27.43 24.87 15.50
CA ALA A 22 -26.49 23.88 16.01
C ALA A 22 -25.30 23.84 15.04
N VAL A 23 -24.28 24.64 15.33
CA VAL A 23 -22.95 24.47 14.74
C VAL A 23 -22.46 23.12 15.24
N LEU A 24 -22.56 22.10 14.40
CA LEU A 24 -21.85 20.83 14.58
C LEU A 24 -20.36 21.15 14.44
N SER A 25 -19.75 21.63 15.54
CA SER A 25 -18.31 21.66 15.67
C SER A 25 -17.83 20.22 15.54
N ALA A 26 -17.11 19.93 14.45
CA ALA A 26 -16.38 18.69 14.28
C ALA A 26 -15.49 18.51 15.51
N VAL A 27 -15.82 17.56 16.37
CA VAL A 27 -14.95 17.18 17.47
C VAL A 27 -13.68 16.64 16.82
N PRO A 28 -12.49 17.20 17.11
CA PRO A 28 -11.26 16.63 16.57
C PRO A 28 -11.20 15.18 17.05
N ALA A 29 -11.07 14.25 16.10
CA ALA A 29 -10.77 12.86 16.42
C ALA A 29 -9.49 12.87 17.27
N GLN A 30 -9.61 12.54 18.55
CA GLN A 30 -8.45 12.38 19.42
C GLN A 30 -7.68 11.18 18.87
N ALA A 31 -6.42 11.40 18.46
CA ALA A 31 -5.52 10.33 18.09
C ALA A 31 -5.50 9.32 19.24
N ASN A 32 -5.90 8.08 18.95
CA ASN A 32 -6.02 7.05 19.96
C ASN A 32 -4.62 6.73 20.48
N SER A 33 -4.30 7.12 21.72
CA SER A 33 -3.01 6.80 22.36
C SER A 33 -2.74 5.29 22.38
N ALA A 34 -3.78 4.47 22.23
CA ALA A 34 -3.65 3.03 22.07
C ALA A 34 -2.81 2.62 20.86
N ALA A 35 -2.79 3.38 19.76
CA ALA A 35 -1.94 3.07 18.60
C ALA A 35 -0.46 3.27 18.95
N VAL A 36 -0.13 4.41 19.55
CA VAL A 36 1.23 4.71 20.03
C VAL A 36 1.70 3.66 21.04
N ASP A 37 0.86 3.30 22.01
CA ASP A 37 1.19 2.30 23.02
C ASP A 37 1.32 0.89 22.42
N TYR A 38 0.47 0.54 21.44
CA TYR A 38 0.57 -0.71 20.67
C TYR A 38 1.92 -0.81 19.95
N PHE A 39 2.31 0.22 19.18
CA PHE A 39 3.56 0.21 18.43
C PHE A 39 4.79 0.26 19.34
N ARG A 40 4.74 1.04 20.45
CA ARG A 40 5.83 1.07 21.45
C ARG A 40 5.98 -0.25 22.19
N GLY A 41 4.89 -0.83 22.66
CA GLY A 41 4.89 -2.12 23.35
C GLY A 41 5.40 -3.25 22.45
N ARG A 42 5.09 -3.18 21.16
CA ARG A 42 5.59 -4.12 20.14
C ARG A 42 7.08 -3.94 19.86
N ALA A 43 7.56 -2.70 19.73
CA ALA A 43 8.99 -2.44 19.52
C ALA A 43 9.85 -2.98 20.68
N ALA A 44 9.32 -2.94 21.91
CA ALA A 44 10.03 -3.38 23.11
C ALA A 44 9.99 -4.90 23.39
N ARG A 45 9.18 -5.68 22.67
CA ARG A 45 9.03 -7.12 22.87
C ARG A 45 9.59 -7.87 21.67
N THR A 46 10.49 -8.82 21.93
CA THR A 46 11.02 -9.75 20.93
C THR A 46 11.23 -11.11 21.58
N ALA A 47 10.88 -12.18 20.86
CA ALA A 47 11.24 -13.55 21.23
C ALA A 47 12.54 -14.01 20.54
N VAL A 48 13.13 -13.18 19.68
CA VAL A 48 14.39 -13.47 19.00
C VAL A 48 15.55 -13.22 19.98
N PRO A 49 16.38 -14.22 20.26
CA PRO A 49 17.55 -14.03 21.12
C PRO A 49 18.64 -13.25 20.38
N THR A 50 19.49 -12.55 21.14
CA THR A 50 20.73 -11.97 20.62
C THR A 50 21.74 -13.08 20.33
N LEU A 51 22.22 -13.15 19.10
CA LEU A 51 23.14 -14.18 18.60
C LEU A 51 24.58 -13.68 18.50
N LEU A 52 24.80 -12.37 18.32
CA LEU A 52 26.13 -11.80 18.23
C LEU A 52 26.60 -11.28 19.60
N SER A 53 27.88 -11.49 19.90
CA SER A 53 28.53 -10.80 21.01
C SER A 53 28.62 -9.28 20.75
N ALA A 54 28.90 -8.49 21.79
CA ALA A 54 29.12 -7.04 21.62
C ALA A 54 30.29 -6.75 20.67
N ASP A 55 31.38 -7.52 20.78
CA ASP A 55 32.57 -7.39 19.94
C ASP A 55 32.27 -7.79 18.49
N ASP A 56 31.53 -8.89 18.27
CA ASP A 56 31.09 -9.29 16.93
C ASP A 56 30.24 -8.20 16.26
N ARG A 57 29.30 -7.60 16.98
CA ARG A 57 28.46 -6.53 16.44
C ARG A 57 29.29 -5.32 16.03
N GLY A 58 30.25 -4.90 16.85
CA GLY A 58 31.14 -3.78 16.52
C GLY A 58 32.01 -4.06 15.30
N TYR A 59 32.57 -5.28 15.22
CA TYR A 59 33.38 -5.73 14.09
C TYR A 59 32.56 -5.76 12.79
N TYR A 60 31.40 -6.42 12.78
CA TYR A 60 30.62 -6.57 11.56
C TYR A 60 29.98 -5.28 11.08
N LYS A 61 29.52 -4.40 11.98
CA LYS A 61 29.08 -3.04 11.60
C LYS A 61 30.18 -2.30 10.84
N SER A 62 31.41 -2.38 11.33
CA SER A 62 32.57 -1.72 10.70
C SER A 62 32.92 -2.36 9.36
N LEU A 63 32.80 -3.69 9.24
CA LEU A 63 33.10 -4.44 8.03
C LEU A 63 32.08 -4.17 6.92
N PHE A 64 30.79 -4.28 7.22
CA PHE A 64 29.73 -4.02 6.22
C PHE A 64 29.68 -2.54 5.82
N SER A 65 29.89 -1.61 6.76
CA SER A 65 30.05 -0.19 6.41
C SER A 65 31.25 0.07 5.48
N ALA A 66 32.36 -0.65 5.65
CA ALA A 66 33.49 -0.57 4.73
C ALA A 66 33.18 -1.16 3.35
N ILE A 67 32.38 -2.23 3.29
CA ILE A 67 31.88 -2.80 2.02
C ILE A 67 30.96 -1.80 1.31
N GLU A 68 30.03 -1.18 2.02
CA GLU A 68 29.10 -0.18 1.48
C GLU A 68 29.85 1.06 0.95
N GLN A 69 30.89 1.50 1.66
CA GLN A 69 31.75 2.61 1.25
C GLN A 69 32.79 2.23 0.18
N GLU A 70 32.82 0.97 -0.26
CA GLU A 70 33.79 0.43 -1.21
C GLU A 70 35.26 0.60 -0.76
N ASP A 71 35.52 0.64 0.56
CA ASP A 71 36.87 0.71 1.14
C ASP A 71 37.51 -0.69 1.18
N TRP A 72 37.93 -1.15 0.01
CA TRP A 72 38.45 -2.51 -0.17
C TRP A 72 39.74 -2.80 0.60
N THR A 73 40.58 -1.77 0.82
CA THR A 73 41.80 -1.92 1.62
C THR A 73 41.45 -2.22 3.08
N LYS A 74 40.48 -1.50 3.65
CA LYS A 74 39.99 -1.76 5.00
C LYS A 74 39.31 -3.12 5.10
N VAL A 75 38.47 -3.49 4.14
CA VAL A 75 37.81 -4.81 4.10
C VAL A 75 38.84 -5.95 4.13
N GLN A 76 39.89 -5.87 3.31
CA GLN A 76 40.96 -6.87 3.29
C GLN A 76 41.75 -6.93 4.60
N ALA A 77 42.06 -5.76 5.18
CA ALA A 77 42.74 -5.70 6.48
C ALA A 77 41.91 -6.34 7.60
N MET A 78 40.59 -6.12 7.60
CA MET A 78 39.67 -6.73 8.56
C MET A 78 39.60 -8.25 8.38
N PHE A 79 39.49 -8.76 7.15
CA PHE A 79 39.55 -10.21 6.89
C PHE A 79 40.90 -10.85 7.23
N ALA A 80 42.00 -10.09 7.20
CA ALA A 80 43.30 -10.56 7.67
C ALA A 80 43.37 -10.61 9.20
N GLN A 81 42.70 -9.69 9.90
CA GLN A 81 42.63 -9.67 11.36
C GLN A 81 41.81 -10.85 11.90
N ARG A 82 40.74 -11.24 11.22
CA ARG A 82 39.87 -12.35 11.62
C ARG A 82 39.54 -13.25 10.44
N SER A 83 40.01 -14.49 10.51
CA SER A 83 39.86 -15.47 9.43
C SER A 83 38.46 -16.08 9.34
N ASP A 84 37.71 -16.12 10.44
CA ASP A 84 36.38 -16.75 10.50
C ASP A 84 35.42 -16.09 11.50
N GLY A 85 34.12 -16.33 11.33
CA GLY A 85 33.06 -15.82 12.20
C GLY A 85 31.67 -15.87 11.56
N PRO A 86 30.62 -15.55 12.33
CA PRO A 86 29.23 -15.86 11.99
C PRO A 86 28.74 -15.24 10.67
N LEU A 87 29.18 -14.03 10.33
CA LEU A 87 28.78 -13.34 9.10
C LEU A 87 29.87 -13.30 8.01
N HIS A 88 30.99 -14.02 8.18
CA HIS A 88 32.09 -14.00 7.21
C HIS A 88 31.67 -14.50 5.82
N THR A 89 30.86 -15.55 5.76
CA THR A 89 30.36 -16.10 4.49
C THR A 89 29.60 -15.03 3.69
N VAL A 90 28.69 -14.30 4.36
CA VAL A 90 27.92 -13.22 3.73
C VAL A 90 28.82 -12.04 3.36
N ALA A 91 29.67 -11.57 4.28
CA ALA A 91 30.56 -10.44 4.02
C ALA A 91 31.52 -10.72 2.85
N ARG A 92 32.04 -11.95 2.75
CA ARG A 92 32.87 -12.37 1.61
C ARG A 92 32.05 -12.44 0.32
N ALA A 93 30.82 -12.95 0.36
CA ALA A 93 29.94 -12.95 -0.80
C ALA A 93 29.68 -11.52 -1.30
N GLN A 94 29.33 -10.59 -0.41
CA GLN A 94 29.11 -9.18 -0.75
C GLN A 94 30.37 -8.53 -1.34
N TYR A 95 31.52 -8.74 -0.70
CA TYR A 95 32.81 -8.25 -1.19
C TYR A 95 33.14 -8.79 -2.59
N MET A 96 32.98 -10.09 -2.85
CA MET A 96 33.32 -10.70 -4.16
C MET A 96 32.34 -10.34 -5.28
N LEU A 97 31.11 -9.98 -4.94
CA LEU A 97 30.07 -9.63 -5.90
C LEU A 97 29.96 -8.12 -6.17
N ALA A 98 30.57 -7.29 -5.34
CA ALA A 98 30.64 -5.85 -5.56
C ALA A 98 31.38 -5.52 -6.87
N ALA A 99 30.85 -4.55 -7.63
CA ALA A 99 31.32 -4.28 -8.99
C ALA A 99 32.74 -3.70 -9.06
N THR A 100 33.12 -2.90 -8.06
CA THR A 100 34.43 -2.23 -7.98
C THR A 100 35.43 -3.02 -7.14
N SER A 101 35.05 -4.18 -6.60
CA SER A 101 35.95 -4.94 -5.74
C SER A 101 37.09 -5.60 -6.51
N PRO A 102 38.23 -5.86 -5.84
CA PRO A 102 39.32 -6.61 -6.42
C PRO A 102 38.84 -7.96 -6.93
N ARG A 103 39.36 -8.35 -8.11
CA ARG A 103 38.96 -9.59 -8.78
C ARG A 103 39.17 -10.78 -7.86
N ALA A 104 38.07 -11.46 -7.51
CA ALA A 104 38.12 -12.71 -6.76
C ALA A 104 38.63 -13.87 -7.63
N GLU A 105 39.60 -14.60 -7.09
CA GLU A 105 40.12 -15.85 -7.64
C GLU A 105 39.16 -17.02 -7.37
N LEU A 106 39.35 -18.14 -8.07
CA LEU A 106 38.45 -19.30 -8.01
C LEU A 106 38.34 -19.89 -6.59
N ALA A 107 39.47 -20.10 -5.90
CA ALA A 107 39.49 -20.80 -4.62
C ALA A 107 38.71 -20.08 -3.49
N PRO A 108 38.81 -18.75 -3.32
CA PRO A 108 37.96 -18.02 -2.38
C PRO A 108 36.45 -18.14 -2.68
N ILE A 109 36.07 -18.17 -3.96
CA ILE A 109 34.65 -18.28 -4.35
C ILE A 109 34.11 -19.67 -3.99
N THR A 110 34.87 -20.73 -4.30
CA THR A 110 34.45 -22.10 -3.99
C THR A 110 34.42 -22.37 -2.49
N GLU A 111 35.34 -21.79 -1.71
CA GLU A 111 35.32 -21.85 -0.24
C GLU A 111 34.02 -21.26 0.33
N VAL A 112 33.61 -20.07 -0.16
CA VAL A 112 32.38 -19.41 0.29
C VAL A 112 31.14 -20.23 -0.10
N LEU A 113 31.10 -20.76 -1.33
CA LEU A 113 30.00 -21.61 -1.80
C LEU A 113 29.87 -22.90 -0.98
N ALA A 114 30.99 -23.54 -0.63
CA ALA A 114 30.98 -24.74 0.20
C ALA A 114 30.50 -24.47 1.63
N ARG A 115 30.76 -23.27 2.18
CA ARG A 115 30.30 -22.88 3.53
C ARG A 115 28.84 -22.45 3.59
N GLY A 116 28.30 -21.90 2.50
CA GLY A 116 26.95 -21.37 2.45
C GLY A 116 26.25 -21.66 1.13
N PRO A 117 25.97 -22.92 0.79
CA PRO A 117 25.27 -23.26 -0.45
C PRO A 117 23.82 -22.73 -0.47
N ASP A 118 23.21 -22.54 0.70
CA ASP A 118 21.83 -22.12 0.84
C ASP A 118 21.63 -20.60 0.86
N MET A 119 22.67 -19.79 0.70
CA MET A 119 22.55 -18.33 0.76
C MET A 119 21.97 -17.75 -0.54
N PRO A 120 21.28 -16.59 -0.51
CA PRO A 120 20.68 -15.99 -1.70
C PRO A 120 21.66 -15.76 -2.86
N TRP A 121 22.92 -15.47 -2.54
CA TRP A 121 23.96 -15.14 -3.51
C TRP A 121 24.69 -16.35 -4.08
N ALA A 122 24.36 -17.59 -3.65
CA ALA A 122 25.08 -18.79 -4.07
C ALA A 122 25.03 -19.01 -5.59
N GLU A 123 23.89 -18.77 -6.24
CA GLU A 123 23.78 -18.92 -7.70
C GLU A 123 24.65 -17.89 -8.45
N GLN A 124 24.72 -16.65 -7.96
CA GLN A 124 25.54 -15.61 -8.57
C GLN A 124 27.04 -15.93 -8.40
N LEU A 125 27.45 -16.39 -7.22
CA LEU A 125 28.81 -16.85 -6.98
C LEU A 125 29.15 -18.11 -7.78
N GLY A 126 28.21 -19.03 -7.97
CA GLY A 126 28.38 -20.20 -8.84
C GLY A 126 28.65 -19.80 -10.29
N ARG A 127 27.87 -18.86 -10.84
CA ARG A 127 28.11 -18.28 -12.17
C ARG A 127 29.47 -17.58 -12.25
N LEU A 128 29.88 -16.89 -11.17
CA LEU A 128 31.21 -16.27 -11.10
C LEU A 128 32.32 -17.33 -11.09
N ALA A 129 32.16 -18.41 -10.32
CA ALA A 129 33.11 -19.52 -10.24
C ALA A 129 33.28 -20.23 -11.60
N LEU A 130 32.20 -20.48 -12.34
CA LEU A 130 32.28 -21.04 -13.71
C LEU A 130 33.09 -20.13 -14.64
N LYS A 131 32.88 -18.81 -14.57
CA LYS A 131 33.70 -17.83 -15.30
C LYS A 131 35.15 -17.77 -14.85
N ARG A 132 35.49 -18.38 -13.71
CA ARG A 132 36.86 -18.50 -13.18
C ARG A 132 37.45 -19.89 -13.38
N GLY A 133 36.77 -20.78 -14.12
CA GLY A 133 37.27 -22.11 -14.47
C GLY A 133 36.83 -23.23 -13.53
N ALA A 134 35.80 -23.02 -12.70
CA ALA A 134 35.18 -24.13 -11.98
C ALA A 134 34.60 -25.15 -12.98
N SER A 135 34.95 -26.42 -12.81
CA SER A 135 34.34 -27.55 -13.54
C SER A 135 33.14 -28.14 -12.80
N GLU A 136 33.14 -28.02 -11.47
CA GLU A 136 32.11 -28.56 -10.58
C GLU A 136 31.64 -27.47 -9.61
N LEU A 137 30.35 -27.48 -9.31
CA LEU A 137 29.72 -26.61 -8.32
C LEU A 137 28.99 -27.47 -7.29
N PRO A 138 28.88 -27.02 -6.03
CA PRO A 138 28.03 -27.70 -5.05
C PRO A 138 26.56 -27.67 -5.49
N ASP A 139 25.81 -28.69 -5.12
CA ASP A 139 24.36 -28.72 -5.32
C ASP A 139 23.70 -27.57 -4.57
N LEU A 140 23.02 -26.69 -5.31
CA LEU A 140 22.31 -25.55 -4.75
C LEU A 140 20.83 -25.88 -4.55
N PRO A 141 20.19 -25.37 -3.49
CA PRO A 141 18.77 -25.60 -3.26
C PRO A 141 17.93 -24.98 -4.37
N GLN A 142 16.87 -25.70 -4.76
CA GLN A 142 15.91 -25.23 -5.75
C GLN A 142 14.84 -24.37 -5.09
N ALA A 143 14.59 -23.18 -5.64
CA ALA A 143 13.52 -22.32 -5.20
C ALA A 143 12.15 -22.91 -5.57
N GLN A 144 11.27 -23.08 -4.59
CA GLN A 144 9.89 -23.51 -4.82
C GLN A 144 9.08 -22.39 -5.48
N ARG A 145 8.01 -22.77 -6.19
CA ARG A 145 7.10 -21.82 -6.83
C ARG A 145 6.17 -21.18 -5.81
N PHE A 146 6.06 -19.85 -5.89
CA PHE A 146 5.13 -19.06 -5.10
C PHE A 146 3.90 -18.69 -5.93
N VAL A 147 2.74 -18.61 -5.28
CA VAL A 147 1.51 -18.07 -5.86
C VAL A 147 1.34 -16.62 -5.42
N SER A 148 0.91 -15.78 -6.36
CA SER A 148 0.53 -14.40 -6.07
C SER A 148 -0.84 -14.39 -5.40
N LEU A 149 -0.94 -13.69 -4.29
CA LEU A 149 -2.17 -13.53 -3.53
C LEU A 149 -2.81 -12.17 -3.83
N PRO A 150 -4.11 -11.99 -3.54
CA PRO A 150 -4.78 -10.71 -3.72
C PRO A 150 -4.07 -9.61 -2.93
N ASN A 151 -3.72 -8.53 -3.63
CA ASN A 151 -3.18 -7.31 -3.03
C ASN A 151 -4.30 -6.51 -2.33
N VAL A 152 -3.91 -5.62 -1.42
CA VAL A 152 -4.82 -4.57 -0.94
C VAL A 152 -5.28 -3.76 -2.15
N SER A 153 -6.57 -3.41 -2.17
CA SER A 153 -7.15 -2.61 -3.23
C SER A 153 -6.43 -1.27 -3.35
N LYS A 154 -6.18 -0.84 -4.59
CA LYS A 154 -5.59 0.47 -4.90
C LYS A 154 -6.50 1.21 -5.85
N ARG A 155 -6.65 2.52 -5.64
CA ARG A 155 -7.46 3.36 -6.54
C ARG A 155 -6.66 3.58 -7.81
N ILE A 156 -6.93 2.75 -8.80
CA ILE A 156 -6.28 2.81 -10.11
C ILE A 156 -7.33 3.15 -11.17
N ARG A 157 -6.92 3.95 -12.16
CA ARG A 157 -7.73 4.14 -13.37
C ARG A 157 -7.64 2.89 -14.23
N PRO A 158 -8.67 2.61 -15.06
CA PRO A 158 -8.57 1.60 -16.09
C PRO A 158 -7.37 1.83 -17.00
N ARG A 159 -6.87 0.76 -17.63
CA ARG A 159 -5.82 0.88 -18.64
C ARG A 159 -6.33 1.71 -19.82
N SER A 160 -5.45 2.53 -20.40
CA SER A 160 -5.76 3.23 -21.64
C SER A 160 -6.00 2.26 -22.79
N ILE A 161 -6.98 2.60 -23.62
CA ILE A 161 -7.39 1.86 -24.80
C ILE A 161 -6.38 2.12 -25.91
N SER A 162 -5.80 1.05 -26.44
CA SER A 162 -4.80 1.08 -27.50
C SER A 162 -5.21 0.17 -28.65
N ASP A 163 -6.39 0.44 -29.20
CA ASP A 163 -6.99 -0.31 -30.32
C ASP A 163 -6.68 0.30 -31.71
N GLY A 164 -5.87 1.35 -31.75
CA GLY A 164 -5.45 2.05 -32.97
C GLY A 164 -6.45 3.10 -33.49
N THR A 165 -7.61 3.26 -32.86
CA THR A 165 -8.60 4.25 -33.31
C THR A 165 -8.29 5.68 -32.88
N MET A 166 -7.57 5.86 -31.77
CA MET A 166 -7.09 7.16 -31.29
C MET A 166 -5.72 7.51 -31.88
N PRO A 167 -5.59 8.58 -32.68
CA PRO A 167 -4.28 9.05 -33.16
C PRO A 167 -3.40 9.53 -32.00
N ALA A 168 -2.15 9.05 -31.94
CA ALA A 168 -1.21 9.39 -30.86
C ALA A 168 -0.98 10.91 -30.73
N SER A 169 -0.85 11.62 -31.85
CA SER A 169 -0.67 13.08 -31.85
C SER A 169 -1.85 13.84 -31.24
N VAL A 170 -3.08 13.34 -31.42
CA VAL A 170 -4.28 13.93 -30.84
C VAL A 170 -4.38 13.59 -29.35
N ALA A 171 -4.07 12.34 -28.98
CA ALA A 171 -4.00 11.91 -27.59
C ALA A 171 -3.03 12.77 -26.77
N ASP A 172 -1.81 12.99 -27.28
CA ASP A 172 -0.79 13.81 -26.62
C ASP A 172 -1.23 15.27 -26.52
N ALA A 173 -1.78 15.84 -27.60
CA ALA A 173 -2.29 17.21 -27.58
C ALA A 173 -3.45 17.39 -26.58
N ILE A 174 -4.38 16.43 -26.47
CA ILE A 174 -5.45 16.46 -25.47
C ILE A 174 -4.86 16.43 -24.05
N GLN A 175 -3.88 15.56 -23.79
CA GLN A 175 -3.23 15.48 -22.48
C GLN A 175 -2.51 16.78 -22.11
N ASP A 176 -1.83 17.41 -23.06
CA ASP A 176 -1.20 18.72 -22.86
C ASP A 176 -2.24 19.78 -22.52
N ARG A 177 -3.36 19.85 -23.25
CA ARG A 177 -4.43 20.81 -22.93
C ARG A 177 -5.01 20.59 -21.52
N ILE A 178 -5.25 19.33 -21.13
CA ILE A 178 -5.72 19.01 -19.78
C ILE A 178 -4.69 19.42 -18.72
N LYS A 179 -3.40 19.24 -18.99
CA LYS A 179 -2.31 19.64 -18.08
C LYS A 179 -2.19 21.16 -17.91
N PHE A 180 -2.59 21.93 -18.93
CA PHE A 180 -2.60 23.40 -18.91
C PHE A 180 -3.98 23.98 -18.61
N ASP A 181 -4.87 23.21 -17.97
CA ASP A 181 -6.20 23.65 -17.53
C ASP A 181 -7.08 24.19 -18.68
N ASP A 182 -6.93 23.64 -19.89
CA ASP A 182 -7.73 23.96 -21.09
C ASP A 182 -8.65 22.78 -21.50
N PRO A 183 -9.71 22.46 -20.72
CA PRO A 183 -10.63 21.38 -21.05
C PRO A 183 -11.47 21.67 -22.32
N VAL A 184 -11.66 22.94 -22.67
CA VAL A 184 -12.40 23.36 -23.87
C VAL A 184 -11.59 23.05 -25.14
N GLY A 185 -10.30 23.38 -25.14
CA GLY A 185 -9.41 23.02 -26.23
C GLY A 185 -9.19 21.51 -26.34
N ALA A 186 -9.07 20.81 -25.21
CA ALA A 186 -9.05 19.35 -25.18
C ALA A 186 -10.29 18.73 -25.85
N ARG A 187 -11.49 19.26 -25.52
CA ARG A 187 -12.75 18.85 -26.15
C ARG A 187 -12.77 19.10 -27.65
N THR A 188 -12.31 20.28 -28.08
CA THR A 188 -12.27 20.65 -29.51
C THR A 188 -11.42 19.66 -30.32
N LEU A 189 -10.30 19.21 -29.76
CA LEU A 189 -9.45 18.19 -30.38
C LEU A 189 -10.15 16.83 -30.45
N LEU A 190 -10.83 16.41 -29.37
CA LEU A 190 -11.59 15.16 -29.36
C LEU A 190 -12.72 15.18 -30.39
N ASP A 191 -13.50 16.26 -30.44
CA ASP A 191 -14.65 16.40 -31.36
C ASP A 191 -14.22 16.23 -32.84
N GLY A 192 -12.98 16.57 -33.19
CA GLY A 192 -12.42 16.39 -34.53
C GLY A 192 -12.16 14.93 -34.93
N VAL A 193 -12.06 14.01 -33.97
CA VAL A 193 -11.79 12.58 -34.21
C VAL A 193 -12.83 11.63 -33.60
N ASP A 194 -13.75 12.13 -32.78
CA ASP A 194 -14.67 11.31 -31.97
C ASP A 194 -15.47 10.29 -32.80
N ALA A 195 -15.92 10.68 -34.00
CA ALA A 195 -16.68 9.80 -34.89
C ALA A 195 -15.88 8.60 -35.43
N THR A 196 -14.55 8.66 -35.42
CA THR A 196 -13.67 7.56 -35.88
C THR A 196 -13.18 6.67 -34.74
N LEU A 197 -13.46 7.05 -33.49
CA LEU A 197 -13.04 6.30 -32.32
C LEU A 197 -13.90 5.06 -32.10
N SER A 198 -13.30 4.01 -31.54
CA SER A 198 -14.07 2.88 -31.03
C SER A 198 -14.96 3.30 -29.86
N SER A 199 -15.91 2.44 -29.51
CA SER A 199 -16.78 2.65 -28.34
C SER A 199 -15.99 2.73 -27.02
N ASP A 200 -14.95 1.89 -26.86
CA ASP A 200 -14.07 1.90 -25.69
C ASP A 200 -13.19 3.17 -25.64
N ALA A 201 -12.62 3.59 -26.78
CA ALA A 201 -11.81 4.80 -26.85
C ALA A 201 -12.67 6.06 -26.59
N ARG A 202 -13.90 6.13 -27.11
CA ARG A 202 -14.82 7.23 -26.78
C ARG A 202 -15.11 7.31 -25.29
N ALA A 203 -15.37 6.17 -24.64
CA ALA A 203 -15.60 6.13 -23.19
C ALA A 203 -14.41 6.69 -22.42
N GLU A 204 -13.18 6.27 -22.75
CA GLU A 204 -11.96 6.79 -22.12
C GLU A 204 -11.81 8.31 -22.30
N TRP A 205 -11.79 8.78 -23.54
CA TRP A 205 -11.38 10.16 -23.82
C TRP A 205 -12.43 11.18 -23.43
N ARG A 206 -13.72 10.86 -23.60
CA ARG A 206 -14.81 11.69 -23.06
C ARG A 206 -14.78 11.69 -21.53
N GLN A 207 -14.48 10.57 -20.87
CA GLN A 207 -14.33 10.55 -19.41
C GLN A 207 -13.18 11.45 -18.94
N LYS A 208 -12.01 11.38 -19.58
CA LYS A 208 -10.85 12.24 -19.25
C LYS A 208 -11.19 13.73 -19.38
N ILE A 209 -11.87 14.12 -20.45
CA ILE A 209 -12.29 15.52 -20.66
C ILE A 209 -13.37 15.92 -19.67
N GLY A 210 -14.39 15.08 -19.45
CA GLY A 210 -15.42 15.32 -18.43
C GLY A 210 -14.82 15.49 -17.03
N TRP A 211 -13.79 14.70 -16.69
CA TRP A 211 -13.04 14.86 -15.46
C TRP A 211 -12.29 16.20 -15.39
N ALA A 212 -11.67 16.63 -16.50
CA ALA A 212 -10.99 17.92 -16.56
C ALA A 212 -11.96 19.09 -16.28
N PHE A 213 -13.15 19.09 -16.90
CA PHE A 213 -14.19 20.09 -16.59
C PHE A 213 -14.64 20.06 -15.12
N TYR A 214 -14.73 18.86 -14.50
CA TYR A 214 -15.08 18.74 -13.09
C TYR A 214 -14.03 19.34 -12.15
N ILE A 215 -12.74 19.17 -12.48
CA ILE A 215 -11.63 19.79 -11.74
C ILE A 215 -11.67 21.32 -11.88
N GLU A 216 -11.98 21.83 -13.06
CA GLU A 216 -12.18 23.26 -13.33
C GLU A 216 -13.50 23.83 -12.78
N ASN A 217 -14.26 23.04 -12.01
CA ASN A 217 -15.54 23.42 -11.40
C ASN A 217 -16.67 23.75 -12.38
N ASP A 218 -16.57 23.36 -13.65
CA ASP A 218 -17.69 23.36 -14.59
C ASP A 218 -18.46 22.04 -14.50
N ASP A 219 -19.22 21.90 -13.41
CA ASP A 219 -19.97 20.68 -13.11
C ASP A 219 -21.06 20.39 -14.15
N ALA A 220 -21.64 21.41 -14.78
CA ALA A 220 -22.68 21.24 -15.80
C ALA A 220 -22.10 20.57 -17.05
N THR A 221 -20.99 21.09 -17.57
CA THR A 221 -20.30 20.50 -18.72
C THR A 221 -19.70 19.15 -18.37
N ALA A 222 -19.09 19.01 -17.19
CA ALA A 222 -18.55 17.74 -16.72
C ALA A 222 -19.61 16.63 -16.71
N ARG A 223 -20.79 16.91 -16.13
CA ARG A 223 -21.92 15.96 -16.12
C ARG A 223 -22.34 15.59 -17.54
N ALA A 224 -22.51 16.58 -18.42
CA ALA A 224 -22.96 16.34 -19.79
C ALA A 224 -21.99 15.44 -20.54
N ILE A 225 -20.69 15.76 -20.53
CA ILE A 225 -19.66 14.97 -21.23
C ILE A 225 -19.53 13.59 -20.60
N ALA A 226 -19.50 13.49 -19.27
CA ALA A 226 -19.40 12.20 -18.59
C ALA A 226 -20.58 11.26 -18.92
N LEU A 227 -21.80 11.78 -19.05
CA LEU A 227 -22.94 10.95 -19.50
C LEU A 227 -22.75 10.43 -20.93
N THR A 228 -22.21 11.24 -21.85
CA THR A 228 -21.88 10.76 -23.21
C THR A 228 -20.72 9.77 -23.24
N ALA A 229 -19.83 9.80 -22.26
CA ALA A 229 -18.77 8.79 -22.10
C ALA A 229 -19.37 7.45 -21.64
N ALA A 230 -20.42 7.49 -20.82
CA ALA A 230 -21.10 6.32 -20.29
C ALA A 230 -21.96 5.57 -21.32
N GLU A 231 -22.19 6.15 -22.50
CA GLU A 231 -22.82 5.49 -23.66
C GLU A 231 -21.85 4.55 -24.41
N GLY A 232 -20.55 4.64 -24.11
CA GLY A 232 -19.53 3.76 -24.67
C GLY A 232 -19.48 2.38 -23.99
N THR A 233 -18.34 1.71 -24.13
CA THR A 233 -18.11 0.36 -23.59
C THR A 233 -16.82 0.27 -22.79
N GLY A 234 -16.66 -0.83 -22.06
CA GLY A 234 -15.43 -1.12 -21.34
C GLY A 234 -15.34 -0.46 -19.95
N PRO A 235 -14.17 -0.57 -19.30
CA PRO A 235 -14.02 -0.24 -17.89
C PRO A 235 -14.13 1.26 -17.57
N TRP A 236 -13.92 2.14 -18.57
CA TRP A 236 -14.02 3.60 -18.42
C TRP A 236 -15.46 4.10 -18.19
N VAL A 237 -16.49 3.31 -18.54
CA VAL A 237 -17.90 3.65 -18.30
C VAL A 237 -18.19 3.86 -16.80
N SER A 238 -17.57 3.06 -15.94
CA SER A 238 -17.74 3.20 -14.48
C SER A 238 -17.16 4.50 -13.93
N GLU A 239 -16.04 4.97 -14.49
CA GLU A 239 -15.39 6.26 -14.17
C GLU A 239 -16.18 7.45 -14.74
N ALA A 240 -16.83 7.25 -15.89
CA ALA A 240 -17.75 8.23 -16.46
C ALA A 240 -18.95 8.46 -15.55
N TYR A 241 -19.62 7.40 -15.10
CA TYR A 241 -20.70 7.52 -14.13
C TYR A 241 -20.25 8.11 -12.79
N TRP A 242 -19.04 7.79 -12.33
CA TRP A 242 -18.44 8.41 -11.14
C TRP A 242 -18.33 9.93 -11.29
N THR A 243 -17.81 10.39 -12.42
CA THR A 243 -17.67 11.82 -12.74
C THR A 243 -19.04 12.50 -12.82
N ALA A 244 -20.01 11.88 -13.52
CA ALA A 244 -21.38 12.39 -13.60
C ALA A 244 -22.08 12.47 -12.24
N GLY A 245 -21.83 11.50 -11.36
CA GLY A 245 -22.36 11.47 -10.00
C GLY A 245 -21.80 12.60 -9.13
N LEU A 246 -20.49 12.81 -9.15
CA LEU A 246 -19.82 13.89 -8.42
C LEU A 246 -20.31 15.27 -8.88
N ALA A 247 -20.35 15.50 -10.19
CA ALA A 247 -20.84 16.74 -10.77
C ALA A 247 -22.31 17.00 -10.40
N SER A 248 -23.18 15.98 -10.54
CA SER A 248 -24.59 16.08 -10.15
C SER A 248 -24.76 16.37 -8.66
N PHE A 249 -23.90 15.80 -7.81
CA PHE A 249 -23.92 16.04 -6.38
C PHE A 249 -23.58 17.51 -6.03
N ARG A 250 -22.58 18.10 -6.70
CA ARG A 250 -22.23 19.52 -6.55
C ARG A 250 -23.35 20.44 -7.06
N LEU A 251 -23.96 20.11 -8.20
CA LEU A 251 -25.13 20.81 -8.75
C LEU A 251 -26.38 20.71 -7.87
N GLY A 252 -26.39 19.80 -6.88
CA GLY A 252 -27.52 19.61 -5.96
C GLY A 252 -28.65 18.73 -6.50
N ASP A 253 -28.47 18.13 -7.68
CA ASP A 253 -29.37 17.13 -8.24
C ASP A 253 -29.07 15.77 -7.59
N CYS A 254 -29.63 15.58 -6.40
CA CYS A 254 -29.35 14.40 -5.59
C CYS A 254 -29.86 13.09 -6.23
N ILE A 255 -30.91 13.16 -7.06
CA ILE A 255 -31.49 11.98 -7.73
C ILE A 255 -30.55 11.52 -8.84
N ALA A 256 -30.11 12.44 -9.71
CA ALA A 256 -29.16 12.11 -10.76
C ALA A 256 -27.80 11.68 -10.18
N ALA A 257 -27.36 12.32 -9.09
CA ALA A 257 -26.14 11.92 -8.39
C ALA A 257 -26.23 10.47 -7.92
N ALA A 258 -27.33 10.10 -7.23
CA ALA A 258 -27.49 8.77 -6.70
C ALA A 258 -27.59 7.70 -7.80
N ASP A 259 -28.34 7.95 -8.88
CA ASP A 259 -28.43 7.05 -10.03
C ASP A 259 -27.08 6.83 -10.71
N ALA A 260 -26.32 7.90 -10.93
CA ALA A 260 -24.98 7.80 -11.52
C ALA A 260 -24.01 7.04 -10.60
N PHE A 261 -24.02 7.29 -9.28
CA PHE A 261 -23.20 6.52 -8.35
C PHE A 261 -23.60 5.04 -8.29
N GLU A 262 -24.89 4.70 -8.32
CA GLU A 262 -25.34 3.30 -8.35
C GLU A 262 -24.87 2.59 -9.63
N LYS A 263 -24.96 3.25 -10.79
CA LYS A 263 -24.45 2.73 -12.07
C LYS A 263 -22.93 2.58 -12.08
N SER A 264 -22.21 3.56 -11.50
CA SER A 264 -20.75 3.48 -11.32
C SER A 264 -20.38 2.26 -10.47
N ALA A 265 -21.06 2.06 -9.33
CA ALA A 265 -20.82 0.92 -8.46
C ALA A 265 -21.12 -0.43 -9.14
N GLY A 266 -22.23 -0.52 -9.89
CA GLY A 266 -22.63 -1.74 -10.59
C GLY A 266 -21.75 -2.12 -11.79
N SER A 267 -20.94 -1.18 -12.31
CA SER A 267 -20.04 -1.39 -13.45
C SER A 267 -18.56 -1.26 -13.09
N ALA A 268 -18.23 -1.06 -11.81
CA ALA A 268 -16.87 -0.86 -11.34
C ALA A 268 -16.01 -2.12 -11.54
N HIS A 269 -14.78 -1.91 -11.99
CA HIS A 269 -13.79 -2.97 -12.21
C HIS A 269 -12.70 -3.02 -11.12
N ASN A 270 -12.85 -2.20 -10.06
CA ASN A 270 -11.98 -2.22 -8.88
C ASN A 270 -12.79 -1.90 -7.62
N ASP A 271 -12.39 -2.50 -6.51
CA ASP A 271 -13.07 -2.40 -5.23
C ASP A 271 -13.11 -0.97 -4.68
N GLU A 272 -12.06 -0.17 -4.93
CA GLU A 272 -12.01 1.24 -4.48
C GLU A 272 -13.12 2.08 -5.12
N LEU A 273 -13.33 1.95 -6.43
CA LEU A 273 -14.40 2.64 -7.12
C LEU A 273 -15.77 2.17 -6.65
N ALA A 274 -15.96 0.85 -6.57
CA ALA A 274 -17.23 0.26 -6.17
C ALA A 274 -17.64 0.74 -4.76
N SER A 275 -16.69 0.70 -3.82
CA SER A 275 -16.86 1.17 -2.46
C SER A 275 -17.17 2.67 -2.40
N ALA A 276 -16.37 3.50 -3.10
CA ALA A 276 -16.59 4.94 -3.19
C ALA A 276 -17.97 5.27 -3.75
N ALA A 277 -18.35 4.65 -4.86
CA ALA A 277 -19.62 4.87 -5.51
C ALA A 277 -20.81 4.48 -4.62
N HIS A 278 -20.76 3.33 -3.93
CA HIS A 278 -21.78 2.96 -2.96
C HIS A 278 -21.88 3.95 -1.78
N TYR A 279 -20.73 4.38 -1.23
CA TYR A 279 -20.72 5.33 -0.13
C TYR A 279 -21.31 6.69 -0.56
N TRP A 280 -20.91 7.21 -1.72
CA TRP A 280 -21.43 8.47 -2.24
C TRP A 280 -22.89 8.39 -2.69
N ALA A 281 -23.36 7.24 -3.19
CA ALA A 281 -24.78 6.99 -3.40
C ALA A 281 -25.57 7.15 -2.09
N SER A 282 -25.05 6.62 -0.97
CA SER A 282 -25.68 6.81 0.34
C SER A 282 -25.80 8.29 0.73
N ARG A 283 -24.77 9.10 0.45
CA ARG A 283 -24.79 10.54 0.70
C ARG A 283 -25.81 11.27 -0.18
N ALA A 284 -25.89 10.90 -1.46
CA ALA A 284 -26.88 11.44 -2.38
C ALA A 284 -28.32 11.10 -1.93
N TRP A 285 -28.57 9.85 -1.53
CA TRP A 285 -29.87 9.43 -1.00
C TRP A 285 -30.25 10.12 0.30
N THR A 286 -29.30 10.39 1.20
CA THR A 286 -29.52 11.21 2.39
C THR A 286 -29.98 12.61 2.01
N ARG A 287 -29.32 13.24 1.03
CA ARG A 287 -29.73 14.57 0.54
C ARG A 287 -31.12 14.56 -0.09
N CYS A 288 -31.50 13.46 -0.74
CA CYS A 288 -32.84 13.23 -1.29
C CYS A 288 -33.90 12.81 -0.27
N ARG A 289 -33.55 12.65 1.02
CA ARG A 289 -34.46 12.18 2.08
C ARG A 289 -35.06 10.79 1.77
N LYS A 290 -34.22 9.86 1.29
CA LYS A 290 -34.57 8.45 0.98
C LYS A 290 -33.84 7.47 1.92
N PRO A 291 -34.14 7.46 3.23
CA PRO A 291 -33.38 6.70 4.24
C PRO A 291 -33.34 5.19 3.97
N GLU A 292 -34.38 4.64 3.35
CA GLU A 292 -34.47 3.23 2.96
C GLU A 292 -33.32 2.84 2.03
N LYS A 293 -32.92 3.72 1.10
CA LYS A 293 -31.82 3.49 0.17
C LYS A 293 -30.44 3.75 0.78
N VAL A 294 -30.35 4.69 1.73
CA VAL A 294 -29.10 5.01 2.45
C VAL A 294 -28.53 3.76 3.11
N SER A 295 -29.36 3.03 3.86
CA SER A 295 -28.91 1.84 4.60
C SER A 295 -28.42 0.72 3.68
N THR A 296 -29.02 0.57 2.50
CA THR A 296 -28.62 -0.43 1.51
C THR A 296 -27.29 -0.06 0.86
N ALA A 297 -27.13 1.20 0.46
CA ALA A 297 -25.89 1.70 -0.12
C ALA A 297 -24.70 1.60 0.86
N LEU A 298 -24.89 1.96 2.12
CA LEU A 298 -23.87 1.78 3.17
C LEU A 298 -23.51 0.31 3.38
N ARG A 299 -24.51 -0.59 3.41
CA ARG A 299 -24.25 -2.05 3.54
C ARG A 299 -23.51 -2.64 2.35
N SER A 300 -23.67 -2.07 1.16
CA SER A 300 -22.88 -2.47 -0.01
C SER A 300 -21.44 -1.96 0.09
N ALA A 301 -21.24 -0.69 0.46
CA ALA A 301 -19.90 -0.13 0.69
C ALA A 301 -19.14 -0.86 1.81
N SER A 302 -19.81 -1.23 2.91
CA SER A 302 -19.19 -1.90 4.06
C SER A 302 -18.65 -3.30 3.77
N ARG A 303 -18.92 -3.87 2.59
CA ARG A 303 -18.33 -5.14 2.14
C ARG A 303 -16.86 -4.99 1.79
N PHE A 304 -16.44 -3.79 1.39
CA PHE A 304 -15.07 -3.46 0.97
C PHE A 304 -14.25 -2.93 2.15
N ARG A 305 -14.05 -3.77 3.18
CA ARG A 305 -13.51 -3.36 4.49
C ARG A 305 -12.09 -2.78 4.44
N ASP A 306 -11.31 -3.12 3.42
CA ASP A 306 -9.94 -2.63 3.24
C ASP A 306 -9.87 -1.27 2.51
N THR A 307 -11.01 -0.72 2.07
CA THR A 307 -11.10 0.58 1.38
C THR A 307 -11.50 1.70 2.35
N LEU A 308 -11.05 2.93 2.10
CA LEU A 308 -11.43 4.10 2.92
C LEU A 308 -12.96 4.24 3.06
N TYR A 309 -13.68 4.18 1.95
CA TYR A 309 -15.14 4.35 1.93
C TYR A 309 -15.88 3.17 2.56
N GLY A 310 -15.29 1.98 2.54
CA GLY A 310 -15.85 0.82 3.23
C GLY A 310 -15.71 0.93 4.73
N MET A 311 -14.55 1.38 5.22
CA MET A 311 -14.33 1.69 6.65
C MET A 311 -15.29 2.79 7.13
N MET A 312 -15.43 3.88 6.36
CA MET A 312 -16.40 4.94 6.67
C MET A 312 -17.85 4.43 6.66
N ALA A 313 -18.19 3.47 5.80
CA ALA A 313 -19.52 2.88 5.77
C ALA A 313 -19.78 1.97 6.99
N VAL A 314 -18.79 1.18 7.42
CA VAL A 314 -18.84 0.37 8.65
C VAL A 314 -19.08 1.28 9.86
N GLU A 315 -18.33 2.38 9.97
CA GLU A 315 -18.48 3.37 11.03
C GLU A 315 -19.87 4.01 11.00
N ALA A 316 -20.34 4.47 9.84
CA ALA A 316 -21.66 5.08 9.67
C ALA A 316 -22.82 4.13 10.02
N LEU A 317 -22.62 2.81 9.88
CA LEU A 317 -23.58 1.78 10.29
C LEU A 317 -23.52 1.45 11.79
N GLY A 318 -22.58 2.04 12.54
CA GLY A 318 -22.36 1.73 13.96
C GLY A 318 -21.87 0.29 14.18
N MET A 319 -21.32 -0.35 13.14
CA MET A 319 -20.78 -1.70 13.26
C MET A 319 -19.48 -1.60 14.06
N ARG A 320 -19.43 -2.27 15.22
CA ARG A 320 -18.15 -2.45 15.92
C ARG A 320 -17.25 -3.29 15.02
N GLU A 321 -16.13 -2.72 14.62
CA GLU A 321 -15.10 -3.49 13.94
C GLU A 321 -14.66 -4.60 14.91
N SER A 322 -14.93 -5.85 14.55
CA SER A 322 -14.23 -6.95 15.18
C SER A 322 -12.76 -6.74 14.83
N GLN A 323 -11.95 -6.36 15.82
CA GLN A 323 -10.50 -6.30 15.68
C GLN A 323 -10.07 -7.53 14.88
N PRO A 324 -9.38 -7.36 13.74
CA PRO A 324 -8.86 -8.50 12.99
C PRO A 324 -8.18 -9.44 13.98
N SER A 325 -8.42 -10.75 13.86
CA SER A 325 -7.78 -11.72 14.74
C SER A 325 -6.28 -11.47 14.67
N ALA A 326 -5.69 -10.94 15.75
CA ALA A 326 -4.32 -10.52 15.72
C ALA A 326 -3.44 -11.72 15.39
N ALA A 327 -2.66 -11.59 14.31
CA ALA A 327 -1.60 -12.50 13.94
C ALA A 327 -0.79 -12.92 15.18
N PRO A 328 -0.61 -14.24 15.46
CA PRO A 328 0.19 -14.66 16.60
C PRO A 328 1.58 -14.04 16.51
N ASP A 329 2.09 -13.48 17.60
CA ASP A 329 3.45 -12.94 17.65
C ASP A 329 4.49 -14.05 17.49
N PHE A 330 5.71 -13.67 17.07
CA PHE A 330 6.81 -14.62 17.01
C PHE A 330 7.08 -15.18 18.40
N SER A 331 7.08 -16.50 18.52
CA SER A 331 7.15 -17.19 19.80
C SER A 331 8.49 -17.89 20.01
N GLN A 332 8.77 -18.28 21.26
CA GLN A 332 9.92 -19.13 21.56
C GLN A 332 9.84 -20.50 20.84
N ASN A 333 8.64 -21.03 20.63
CA ASN A 333 8.46 -22.27 19.87
C ASN A 333 8.80 -22.08 18.39
N ASP A 334 8.42 -20.94 17.81
CA ASP A 334 8.84 -20.59 16.44
C ASP A 334 10.36 -20.53 16.36
N TRP A 335 11.02 -19.84 17.32
CA TRP A 335 12.48 -19.79 17.38
C TRP A 335 13.11 -21.18 17.47
N GLN A 336 12.62 -22.04 18.36
CA GLN A 336 13.13 -23.41 18.51
C GLN A 336 13.02 -24.22 17.21
N SER A 337 11.97 -24.00 16.41
CA SER A 337 11.78 -24.68 15.13
C SER A 337 12.67 -24.15 14.00
N LEU A 338 13.12 -22.89 14.09
CA LEU A 338 13.85 -22.21 13.02
C LEU A 338 15.35 -22.06 13.29
N ARG A 339 15.78 -22.09 14.57
CA ARG A 339 17.14 -21.75 14.98
C ARG A 339 18.24 -22.59 14.33
N ASP A 340 17.91 -23.82 13.90
CA ASP A 340 18.87 -24.74 13.30
C ASP A 340 19.11 -24.43 11.81
N VAL A 341 18.26 -23.63 11.17
CA VAL A 341 18.41 -23.20 9.78
C VAL A 341 19.47 -22.09 9.67
N PRO A 342 20.56 -22.28 8.89
CA PRO A 342 21.64 -21.30 8.77
C PRO A 342 21.19 -19.90 8.35
N ASN A 343 20.38 -19.81 7.30
CA ASN A 343 19.86 -18.52 6.81
C ASN A 343 19.06 -17.74 7.87
N ILE A 344 18.38 -18.43 8.79
CA ILE A 344 17.62 -17.76 9.85
C ILE A 344 18.56 -17.11 10.85
N ARG A 345 19.60 -17.82 11.29
CA ARG A 345 20.62 -17.23 12.15
C ARG A 345 21.31 -16.06 11.45
N THR A 346 21.67 -16.22 10.18
CA THR A 346 22.28 -15.16 9.37
C THR A 346 21.40 -13.92 9.29
N ALA A 347 20.10 -14.07 8.99
CA ALA A 347 19.17 -12.94 8.92
C ALA A 347 19.02 -12.22 10.26
N VAL A 348 18.91 -12.96 11.37
CA VAL A 348 18.86 -12.37 12.72
C VAL A 348 20.15 -11.60 13.02
N GLN A 349 21.31 -12.18 12.73
CA GLN A 349 22.62 -11.54 12.95
C GLN A 349 22.80 -10.28 12.11
N LEU A 350 22.32 -10.27 10.86
CA LEU A 350 22.32 -9.09 9.98
C LEU A 350 21.41 -7.99 10.53
N ALA A 351 20.19 -8.34 10.98
CA ALA A 351 19.28 -7.39 11.62
C ALA A 351 19.86 -6.79 12.91
N GLU A 352 20.59 -7.59 13.72
CA GLU A 352 21.27 -7.11 14.93
C GLU A 352 22.32 -6.01 14.67
N ILE A 353 22.91 -5.98 13.46
CA ILE A 353 23.88 -4.97 13.05
C ILE A 353 23.28 -3.83 12.22
N GLY A 354 21.99 -3.91 11.87
CA GLY A 354 21.28 -2.90 11.06
C GLY A 354 21.38 -3.11 9.54
N GLU A 355 21.84 -4.28 9.11
CA GLU A 355 21.90 -4.68 7.69
C GLU A 355 20.55 -5.24 7.22
N ASP A 356 19.48 -4.45 7.38
CA ASP A 356 18.09 -4.89 7.19
C ASP A 356 17.82 -5.36 5.75
N GLY A 357 18.43 -4.70 4.75
CA GLY A 357 18.29 -5.09 3.34
C GLY A 357 18.88 -6.47 3.02
N LEU A 358 20.02 -6.81 3.63
CA LEU A 358 20.63 -8.14 3.51
C LEU A 358 19.81 -9.18 4.29
N ALA A 359 19.32 -8.83 5.48
CA ALA A 359 18.43 -9.69 6.26
C ALA A 359 17.14 -10.02 5.48
N ASP A 360 16.56 -9.03 4.79
CA ASP A 360 15.41 -9.18 3.91
C ASP A 360 15.66 -10.14 2.75
N GLU A 361 16.83 -10.03 2.10
CA GLU A 361 17.18 -10.92 1.00
C GLU A 361 17.33 -12.38 1.48
N VAL A 362 18.00 -12.57 2.62
CA VAL A 362 18.19 -13.90 3.22
C VAL A 362 16.86 -14.53 3.65
N LEU A 363 15.96 -13.80 4.30
CA LEU A 363 14.66 -14.35 4.71
C LEU A 363 13.75 -14.68 3.52
N ARG A 364 13.68 -13.80 2.51
CA ARG A 364 12.88 -14.06 1.30
C ARG A 364 13.42 -15.26 0.53
N HIS A 365 14.74 -15.40 0.47
CA HIS A 365 15.36 -16.58 -0.12
C HIS A 365 15.05 -17.84 0.69
N GLN A 366 15.16 -17.80 2.02
CA GLN A 366 14.82 -18.93 2.88
C GLN A 366 13.36 -19.34 2.73
N ALA A 367 12.43 -18.40 2.58
CA ALA A 367 11.03 -18.71 2.29
C ALA A 367 10.88 -19.48 0.96
N ARG A 368 11.73 -19.20 -0.03
CA ARG A 368 11.72 -19.89 -1.34
C ARG A 368 12.32 -21.28 -1.30
N ILE A 369 13.36 -21.52 -0.52
CA ILE A 369 14.04 -22.84 -0.50
C ILE A 369 13.58 -23.75 0.65
N GLY A 370 12.96 -23.18 1.68
CA GLY A 370 12.53 -23.89 2.89
C GLY A 370 11.23 -24.66 2.73
N ASN A 371 10.92 -25.48 3.74
CA ASN A 371 9.66 -26.23 3.82
C ASN A 371 8.46 -25.26 3.92
N PRO A 372 7.36 -25.46 3.17
CA PRO A 372 6.14 -24.63 3.28
C PRO A 372 5.61 -24.43 4.71
N GLY A 373 5.81 -25.39 5.62
CA GLY A 373 5.44 -25.26 7.02
C GLY A 373 6.21 -24.18 7.79
N GLN A 374 7.40 -23.79 7.33
CA GLN A 374 8.19 -22.70 7.90
C GLN A 374 7.62 -21.32 7.56
N TYR A 375 6.76 -21.22 6.54
CA TYR A 375 6.29 -19.96 6.00
C TYR A 375 5.65 -19.03 7.04
N ALA A 376 4.74 -19.56 7.87
CA ALA A 376 4.07 -18.76 8.90
C ALA A 376 5.04 -18.30 10.02
N PRO A 377 5.88 -19.18 10.61
CA PRO A 377 6.96 -18.76 11.51
C PRO A 377 7.90 -17.71 10.90
N LEU A 378 8.27 -17.84 9.63
CA LEU A 378 9.14 -16.88 8.94
C LEU A 378 8.48 -15.50 8.77
N SER A 379 7.19 -15.47 8.44
CA SER A 379 6.42 -14.22 8.35
C SER A 379 6.35 -13.52 9.72
N ARG A 380 6.18 -14.29 10.81
CA ARG A 380 6.24 -13.75 12.18
C ARG A 380 7.63 -13.24 12.53
N LEU A 381 8.68 -13.95 12.13
CA LEU A 381 10.06 -13.53 12.35
C LEU A 381 10.38 -12.22 11.63
N ALA A 382 10.03 -12.09 10.35
CA ALA A 382 10.24 -10.85 9.60
C ALA A 382 9.57 -9.65 10.29
N ARG A 383 8.33 -9.84 10.76
CA ARG A 383 7.61 -8.83 11.55
C ARG A 383 8.30 -8.50 12.88
N ASP A 384 8.85 -9.50 13.57
CA ASP A 384 9.56 -9.29 14.84
C ASP A 384 10.92 -8.61 14.67
N LEU A 385 11.64 -8.92 13.59
CA LEU A 385 12.89 -8.24 13.22
C LEU A 385 12.65 -6.81 12.72
N GLY A 386 11.40 -6.43 12.43
CA GLY A 386 11.07 -5.11 11.91
C GLY A 386 11.45 -4.96 10.44
N LEU A 387 11.27 -6.02 9.65
CA LEU A 387 11.61 -6.13 8.23
C LEU A 387 10.35 -5.97 7.34
N PRO A 388 9.88 -4.73 7.09
CA PRO A 388 8.60 -4.48 6.44
C PRO A 388 8.56 -4.94 4.98
N SER A 389 9.66 -4.80 4.24
CA SER A 389 9.72 -5.18 2.83
C SER A 389 9.57 -6.70 2.67
N THR A 390 10.20 -7.50 3.54
CA THR A 390 9.96 -8.95 3.60
C THR A 390 8.54 -9.28 4.04
N GLN A 391 8.04 -8.62 5.10
CA GLN A 391 6.68 -8.87 5.59
C GLN A 391 5.63 -8.65 4.49
N LEU A 392 5.75 -7.53 3.76
CA LEU A 392 4.85 -7.20 2.66
C LEU A 392 5.01 -8.16 1.46
N TRP A 393 6.24 -8.53 1.12
CA TRP A 393 6.47 -9.55 0.09
C TRP A 393 5.76 -10.87 0.44
N MET A 394 5.88 -11.31 1.70
CA MET A 394 5.19 -12.51 2.19
C MET A 394 3.66 -12.31 2.28
N ALA A 395 3.15 -11.10 2.51
CA ALA A 395 1.71 -10.87 2.47
C ALA A 395 1.07 -11.22 1.11
N TYR A 396 1.86 -11.11 0.03
CA TYR A 396 1.36 -11.27 -1.35
C TYR A 396 1.96 -12.45 -2.11
N ASN A 397 2.93 -13.15 -1.53
CA ASN A 397 3.62 -14.27 -2.18
C ASN A 397 3.72 -15.41 -1.18
N ALA A 398 2.96 -16.49 -1.38
CA ALA A 398 3.02 -17.67 -0.51
C ALA A 398 3.29 -18.95 -1.32
N PRO A 399 3.93 -19.97 -0.74
CA PRO A 399 3.98 -21.30 -1.33
C PRO A 399 2.59 -21.94 -1.35
N SER A 400 2.39 -22.93 -2.21
CA SER A 400 1.11 -23.65 -2.30
C SER A 400 0.70 -24.23 -0.94
N GLY A 401 -0.53 -23.97 -0.51
CA GLY A 401 -1.08 -24.44 0.77
C GLY A 401 -0.73 -23.57 1.98
N ALA A 402 0.20 -22.62 1.86
CA ALA A 402 0.44 -21.63 2.92
C ALA A 402 -0.54 -20.45 2.81
N ARG A 403 -0.89 -19.88 3.96
CA ARG A 403 -1.67 -18.64 4.05
C ARG A 403 -0.86 -17.61 4.83
N PRO A 404 -0.58 -16.43 4.25
CA PRO A 404 0.02 -15.35 5.02
C PRO A 404 -0.99 -14.82 6.02
N ASP A 405 -0.45 -14.14 7.01
CA ASP A 405 -1.27 -13.41 7.95
C ASP A 405 -1.86 -12.14 7.30
N GLU A 406 -3.12 -11.80 7.59
CA GLU A 406 -3.72 -10.57 7.06
C GLU A 406 -2.99 -9.33 7.57
N ALA A 407 -2.52 -9.36 8.82
CA ALA A 407 -1.71 -8.28 9.40
C ALA A 407 -0.36 -8.10 8.68
N ALA A 408 0.10 -9.09 7.90
CA ALA A 408 1.32 -8.95 7.10
C ALA A 408 1.20 -7.82 6.06
N ARG A 409 -0.02 -7.47 5.62
CA ARG A 409 -0.30 -6.42 4.64
C ARG A 409 -0.03 -5.01 5.16
N PHE A 410 0.01 -4.84 6.48
CA PHE A 410 0.23 -3.55 7.14
C PHE A 410 1.42 -3.64 8.11
N PRO A 411 2.66 -3.67 7.59
CA PRO A 411 3.86 -3.71 8.42
C PRO A 411 3.94 -2.56 9.41
N ALA A 412 4.52 -2.87 10.56
CA ALA A 412 4.77 -1.92 11.65
C ALA A 412 6.25 -2.01 12.05
N PRO A 413 7.14 -1.31 11.31
CA PRO A 413 8.56 -1.31 11.59
C PRO A 413 8.87 -0.85 13.01
N LYS A 414 10.03 -1.24 13.54
CA LYS A 414 10.53 -0.79 14.86
C LYS A 414 11.19 0.59 14.79
N TRP A 415 10.89 1.38 13.77
CA TRP A 415 11.48 2.70 13.57
C TRP A 415 11.06 3.64 14.69
N THR A 416 12.02 4.42 15.18
CA THR A 416 11.75 5.50 16.13
C THR A 416 12.49 6.75 15.66
N PRO A 417 11.79 7.89 15.48
CA PRO A 417 12.46 9.13 15.15
C PRO A 417 13.44 9.52 16.26
N THR A 418 14.63 10.04 15.90
CA THR A 418 15.67 10.42 16.86
C THR A 418 15.18 11.43 17.90
N THR A 419 14.28 12.34 17.50
CA THR A 419 13.68 13.34 18.38
C THR A 419 12.43 12.86 19.13
N GLY A 420 12.10 11.57 19.03
CA GLY A 420 10.83 11.01 19.47
C GLY A 420 9.66 11.32 18.55
N TRP A 421 8.51 10.73 18.85
CA TRP A 421 7.29 10.83 18.06
C TRP A 421 6.61 12.20 18.22
N LYS A 422 6.39 12.90 17.10
CA LYS A 422 5.59 14.14 17.02
C LYS A 422 4.26 13.97 16.27
N VAL A 423 4.14 12.88 15.53
CA VAL A 423 2.97 12.49 14.73
C VAL A 423 2.59 11.07 15.15
N ASP A 424 1.32 10.71 15.02
CA ASP A 424 0.86 9.34 15.26
C ASP A 424 1.66 8.35 14.39
N PRO A 425 2.29 7.31 14.96
CA PRO A 425 3.01 6.29 14.22
C PRO A 425 2.17 5.62 13.14
N ALA A 426 0.87 5.43 13.36
CA ALA A 426 -0.03 4.84 12.38
C ALA A 426 -0.05 5.66 11.08
N LEU A 427 -0.08 6.99 11.19
CA LEU A 427 -0.08 7.89 10.04
C LEU A 427 1.26 7.85 9.30
N LEU A 428 2.37 7.82 10.04
CA LEU A 428 3.71 7.71 9.44
C LEU A 428 3.88 6.40 8.65
N PHE A 429 3.46 5.28 9.24
CA PHE A 429 3.57 3.97 8.58
C PHE A 429 2.62 3.84 7.41
N ALA A 430 1.39 4.36 7.49
CA ALA A 430 0.47 4.41 6.36
C ALA A 430 1.06 5.23 5.19
N HIS A 431 1.69 6.38 5.49
CA HIS A 431 2.37 7.18 4.47
C HIS A 431 3.56 6.44 3.86
N SER A 432 4.40 5.82 4.68
CA SER A 432 5.57 5.04 4.21
C SER A 432 5.15 3.85 3.32
N LEU A 433 4.07 3.16 3.69
CA LEU A 433 3.49 2.09 2.89
C LEU A 433 2.99 2.61 1.52
N GLN A 434 2.39 3.79 1.48
CA GLN A 434 1.85 4.37 0.25
C GLN A 434 2.93 4.91 -0.69
N GLU A 435 3.96 5.57 -0.16
CA GLU A 435 4.99 6.23 -0.97
C GLU A 435 6.03 5.25 -1.53
N SER A 436 6.49 4.30 -0.73
CA SER A 436 7.59 3.40 -1.11
C SER A 436 7.30 1.92 -0.90
N ASN A 437 6.24 1.59 -0.15
CA ASN A 437 6.02 0.26 0.44
C ASN A 437 7.08 -0.09 1.50
N PHE A 438 7.48 0.92 2.29
CA PHE A 438 8.69 0.94 3.14
C PHE A 438 9.97 0.86 2.29
#